data_AF-A0A8J8BT67-F1
#
_entry.id   AF-A0A8J8BT67-F1
#
_cell.length_a   1.000
_cell.length_b   1.000
_cell.length_c   1.000
_cell.angle_alpha   90.00
_cell.angle_beta   90.00
_cell.angle_gamma   90.00
#
_symmetry.space_group_name_H-M   'P 1'
#
loop_
_entity.id
_entity.type
_entity.pdbx_description
1 polymer ?
#
loop_
_entity_poly.entity_id
_entity_poly.type
_entity_poly.pdbx_seq_one_letter_code
_entity_poly.pdbx_strand_id
1 'polypeptide(L)'
;MVKRSVFNQLERCHRIYEQLYQDPLMPGHTIARNSGLSRNTVSKYLQEMLDQTSLLGPYLRMKPTPTYREYVYLANFSDPKQTFTALSCFPSVLDVVHTFGDWTTLLITNQPLDIERIYGFQDLILSECKYSIITPKTEFISWKAALAKASEILKDPGVPSPLKRELAPQLDWGEDQWKIYSIFNLNMRRTVTNLLQKALVRYETYAKWKEDLDIHCTVH
;
A
#
# COMPACT_ATOMS: atom_id res chain seq x y z
N MET A 1 -12.00 -22.32 -21.33
CA MET A 1 -11.01 -23.37 -20.99
C MET A 1 -9.63 -22.73 -21.02
N VAL A 2 -8.95 -22.59 -19.88
CA VAL A 2 -7.62 -21.94 -19.82
C VAL A 2 -6.58 -22.92 -20.40
N LYS A 3 -5.73 -22.46 -21.32
CA LYS A 3 -4.67 -23.31 -21.90
C LYS A 3 -3.73 -23.77 -20.77
N ARG A 4 -3.35 -25.06 -20.76
CA ARG A 4 -2.47 -25.67 -19.75
C ARG A 4 -1.17 -24.89 -19.51
N SER A 5 -0.64 -24.21 -20.54
CA SER A 5 0.54 -23.34 -20.43
C SER A 5 0.32 -22.11 -19.54
N VAL A 6 -0.84 -21.48 -19.63
CA VAL A 6 -1.21 -20.28 -18.85
C VAL A 6 -1.40 -20.66 -17.38
N PHE A 7 -2.04 -21.80 -17.11
CA PHE A 7 -2.21 -22.30 -15.74
C PHE A 7 -0.85 -22.54 -15.04
N ASN A 8 0.08 -23.20 -15.74
CA ASN A 8 1.43 -23.44 -15.20
C ASN A 8 2.21 -22.13 -14.97
N GLN A 9 1.97 -21.08 -15.77
CA GLN A 9 2.57 -19.77 -15.55
C GLN A 9 2.00 -19.12 -14.28
N LEU A 10 0.68 -19.10 -14.13
CA LEU A 10 0.00 -18.54 -12.96
C LEU A 10 0.42 -19.21 -11.66
N GLU A 11 0.55 -20.54 -11.66
CA GLU A 11 1.03 -21.29 -10.50
C GLU A 11 2.45 -20.86 -10.09
N ARG A 12 3.36 -20.66 -11.06
CA ARG A 12 4.72 -20.20 -10.78
C ARG A 12 4.75 -18.76 -10.28
N CYS A 13 3.93 -17.87 -10.84
CA CYS A 13 3.74 -16.51 -10.34
C CYS A 13 3.21 -16.52 -8.91
N HIS A 14 2.23 -17.37 -8.60
CA HIS A 14 1.69 -17.51 -7.24
C HIS A 14 2.76 -17.99 -6.25
N ARG A 15 3.59 -18.98 -6.61
CA ARG A 15 4.72 -19.41 -5.75
C ARG A 15 5.72 -18.28 -5.47
N ILE A 16 6.02 -17.42 -6.46
CA ILE A 16 6.87 -16.24 -6.25
C ILE A 16 6.17 -15.26 -5.30
N TYR A 17 4.88 -14.98 -5.53
CA TYR A 17 4.07 -14.13 -4.66
C TYR A 17 4.07 -14.63 -3.21
N GLU A 18 3.95 -15.93 -2.96
CA GLU A 18 3.96 -16.45 -1.59
C GLU A 18 5.26 -16.15 -0.85
N GLN A 19 6.40 -16.19 -1.54
CA GLN A 19 7.68 -15.82 -0.93
C GLN A 19 7.72 -14.32 -0.61
N LEU A 20 7.23 -13.49 -1.53
CA LEU A 20 7.18 -12.03 -1.37
C LEU A 20 6.18 -11.59 -0.31
N TYR A 21 5.08 -12.31 -0.13
CA TYR A 21 4.12 -12.03 0.93
C TYR A 21 4.73 -12.27 2.32
N GLN A 22 5.65 -13.23 2.45
CA GLN A 22 6.36 -13.49 3.71
C GLN A 22 7.50 -12.49 3.95
N ASP A 23 8.28 -12.18 2.91
CA ASP A 23 9.34 -11.19 2.94
C ASP A 23 9.30 -10.36 1.64
N PRO A 24 8.68 -9.16 1.68
CA PRO A 24 8.56 -8.31 0.51
C PRO A 24 9.90 -7.84 -0.06
N LEU A 25 10.98 -7.91 0.72
CA LEU A 25 12.33 -7.51 0.31
C LEU A 25 13.21 -8.72 -0.07
N MET A 26 12.64 -9.93 -0.14
CA MET A 26 13.38 -11.15 -0.42
C MET A 26 14.20 -11.03 -1.72
N PRO A 27 15.52 -11.36 -1.69
CA PRO A 27 16.36 -11.39 -2.88
C PRO A 27 15.90 -12.46 -3.87
N GLY A 28 15.97 -12.16 -5.18
CA GLY A 28 15.50 -13.08 -6.23
C GLY A 28 16.19 -14.45 -6.22
N HIS A 29 17.45 -14.54 -5.82
CA HIS A 29 18.14 -15.83 -5.69
C HIS A 29 17.59 -16.69 -4.55
N THR A 30 17.12 -16.07 -3.46
CA THR A 30 16.46 -16.74 -2.34
C THR A 30 15.08 -17.22 -2.76
N ILE A 31 14.31 -16.38 -3.47
CA ILE A 31 13.02 -16.76 -4.05
C ILE A 31 13.18 -17.99 -4.96
N ALA A 32 14.20 -17.99 -5.85
CA ALA A 32 14.49 -19.11 -6.74
C ALA A 32 14.75 -20.40 -5.96
N ARG A 33 15.58 -20.34 -4.92
CA ARG A 33 15.86 -21.48 -4.04
C ARG A 33 14.60 -22.00 -3.36
N ASN A 34 13.80 -21.12 -2.76
CA ASN A 34 12.64 -21.51 -1.97
C ASN A 34 11.47 -22.03 -2.84
N SER A 35 11.30 -21.47 -4.04
CA SER A 35 10.22 -21.86 -4.97
C SER A 35 10.56 -23.06 -5.86
N GLY A 36 11.82 -23.52 -5.85
CA GLY A 36 12.32 -24.56 -6.75
C GLY A 36 12.38 -24.11 -8.23
N LEU A 37 12.34 -22.80 -8.48
CA LEU A 37 12.40 -22.22 -9.82
C LEU A 37 13.84 -21.82 -10.18
N SER A 38 14.16 -21.80 -11.48
CA SER A 38 15.44 -21.24 -11.91
C SER A 38 15.50 -19.74 -11.65
N ARG A 39 16.70 -19.19 -11.40
CA ARG A 39 16.91 -17.75 -11.21
C ARG A 39 16.39 -16.93 -12.40
N ASN A 40 16.61 -17.43 -13.62
CA ASN A 40 16.14 -16.77 -14.84
C ASN A 40 14.60 -16.76 -14.91
N THR A 41 13.95 -17.85 -14.51
CA THR A 41 12.48 -17.93 -14.44
C THR A 41 11.93 -16.95 -13.41
N VAL A 42 12.51 -16.88 -12.21
CA VAL A 42 12.10 -15.91 -11.19
C VAL A 42 12.28 -14.49 -11.67
N SER A 43 13.45 -14.15 -12.22
CA SER A 43 13.72 -12.81 -12.74
C SER A 43 12.71 -12.41 -13.82
N LYS A 44 12.45 -13.31 -14.78
CA LYS A 44 11.49 -13.08 -15.85
C LYS A 44 10.09 -12.83 -15.32
N TYR A 45 9.57 -13.73 -14.48
CA TYR A 45 8.20 -13.62 -13.98
C TYR A 45 8.02 -12.49 -12.99
N LEU A 46 9.01 -12.19 -12.16
CA LEU A 46 8.95 -11.03 -11.29
C LEU A 46 8.84 -9.74 -12.11
N GLN A 47 9.63 -9.61 -13.17
CA GLN A 47 9.55 -8.47 -14.09
C GLN A 47 8.19 -8.41 -14.79
N GLU A 48 7.71 -9.53 -15.36
CA GLU A 48 6.38 -9.59 -15.98
C GLU A 48 5.26 -9.21 -14.99
N MET A 49 5.33 -9.67 -13.75
CA MET A 49 4.33 -9.37 -12.72
C MET A 49 4.30 -7.89 -12.35
N LEU A 50 5.48 -7.25 -12.27
CA LEU A 50 5.62 -5.82 -12.03
C LEU A 50 5.13 -4.99 -13.22
N ASP A 51 5.52 -5.37 -14.45
CA ASP A 51 5.14 -4.66 -15.68
C ASP A 51 3.63 -4.73 -15.94
N GLN A 52 2.99 -5.86 -15.59
CA GLN A 52 1.54 -6.06 -15.70
C GLN A 52 0.76 -5.47 -14.53
N THR A 53 1.40 -4.82 -13.56
CA THR A 53 0.78 -4.30 -12.32
C THR A 53 0.06 -5.36 -11.47
N SER A 54 0.30 -6.65 -11.76
CA SER A 54 -0.22 -7.77 -10.97
C SER A 54 0.49 -7.93 -9.62
N LEU A 55 1.67 -7.35 -9.50
CA LEU A 55 2.41 -7.16 -8.27
C LEU A 55 2.82 -5.69 -8.21
N LEU A 56 2.45 -5.02 -7.12
CA LEU A 56 3.06 -3.74 -6.78
C LEU A 56 4.38 -4.05 -6.06
N GLY A 57 5.45 -3.35 -6.43
CA GLY A 57 6.74 -3.49 -5.75
C GLY A 57 6.57 -3.20 -4.25
N PRO A 58 7.46 -3.72 -3.39
CA PRO A 58 7.31 -3.55 -1.97
C PRO A 58 7.26 -2.07 -1.64
N TYR A 59 6.12 -1.61 -1.14
CA TYR A 59 5.87 -0.22 -0.85
C TYR A 59 5.64 -0.06 0.65
N LEU A 60 6.00 1.10 1.16
CA LEU A 60 5.86 1.43 2.56
C LEU A 60 4.56 2.18 2.78
N ARG A 61 3.90 1.86 3.88
CA ARG A 61 2.86 2.69 4.45
C ARG A 61 3.21 2.95 5.90
N MET A 62 3.24 4.22 6.28
CA MET A 62 3.43 4.58 7.68
C MET A 62 2.29 4.04 8.52
N LYS A 63 2.65 3.50 9.68
CA LYS A 63 1.71 3.18 10.74
C LYS A 63 1.30 4.48 11.44
N PRO A 64 0.07 4.56 11.96
CA PRO A 64 -0.33 5.70 12.77
C PRO A 64 0.52 5.75 14.04
N THR A 65 0.98 6.94 14.40
CA THR A 65 1.74 7.22 15.62
C THR A 65 1.04 8.33 16.43
N PRO A 66 1.47 8.61 17.67
CA PRO A 66 0.98 9.78 18.40
C PRO A 66 1.23 11.11 17.68
N THR A 67 2.33 11.22 16.91
CA THR A 67 2.76 12.45 16.25
C THR A 67 2.39 12.53 14.77
N TYR A 68 2.00 11.41 14.15
CA TYR A 68 1.58 11.33 12.76
C TYR A 68 0.35 10.45 12.61
N ARG A 69 -0.74 11.03 12.10
CA ARG A 69 -1.98 10.31 11.82
C ARG A 69 -2.50 10.72 10.45
N GLU A 70 -3.05 9.76 9.75
CA GLU A 70 -3.78 10.02 8.52
C GLU A 70 -5.28 10.00 8.83
N TYR A 71 -6.06 10.82 8.12
CA TYR A 71 -7.51 10.92 8.28
C TYR A 71 -8.16 10.57 6.95
N VAL A 72 -9.24 9.80 7.01
CA VAL A 72 -10.01 9.36 5.85
C VAL A 72 -11.36 10.04 5.88
N TYR A 73 -11.74 10.60 4.74
CA TYR A 73 -13.06 11.18 4.55
C TYR A 73 -13.74 10.59 3.33
N LEU A 74 -15.01 10.26 3.49
CA LEU A 74 -15.92 9.90 2.40
C LEU A 74 -16.98 11.00 2.32
N ALA A 75 -16.94 11.80 1.27
CA ALA A 75 -17.76 13.01 1.17
C ALA A 75 -18.36 13.18 -0.24
N ASN A 76 -19.43 13.96 -0.29
CA ASN A 76 -20.12 14.37 -1.49
C ASN A 76 -19.90 15.85 -1.75
N PHE A 77 -19.65 16.18 -3.02
CA PHE A 77 -19.51 17.55 -3.49
C PHE A 77 -20.38 17.78 -4.73
N SER A 78 -20.87 19.00 -4.89
CA SER A 78 -21.71 19.39 -6.03
C SER A 78 -20.99 19.30 -7.37
N ASP A 79 -19.68 19.57 -7.39
CA ASP A 79 -18.81 19.34 -8.54
C ASP A 79 -17.57 18.52 -8.12
N PRO A 80 -17.67 17.17 -8.12
CA PRO A 80 -16.57 16.30 -7.72
C PRO A 80 -15.29 16.48 -8.55
N LYS A 81 -15.41 16.87 -9.82
CA LYS A 81 -14.26 17.05 -10.71
C LYS A 81 -13.48 18.32 -10.38
N GLN A 82 -14.19 19.42 -10.17
CA GLN A 82 -13.57 20.67 -9.72
C GLN A 82 -12.97 20.49 -8.33
N THR A 83 -13.70 19.87 -7.41
CA THR A 83 -13.22 19.59 -6.06
C THR A 83 -11.98 18.71 -6.06
N PHE A 84 -11.94 17.65 -6.89
CA PHE A 84 -10.75 16.82 -7.04
C PHE A 84 -9.52 17.65 -7.40
N THR A 85 -9.64 18.50 -8.43
CA THR A 85 -8.54 19.36 -8.89
C THR A 85 -8.08 20.31 -7.80
N ALA A 86 -9.02 20.92 -7.06
CA ALA A 86 -8.70 21.82 -5.96
C ALA A 86 -7.99 21.07 -4.81
N LEU A 87 -8.54 19.94 -4.36
CA LEU A 87 -8.01 19.16 -3.24
C LEU A 87 -6.65 18.52 -3.54
N SER A 88 -6.39 18.12 -4.80
CA SER A 88 -5.06 17.63 -5.20
C SER A 88 -3.95 18.65 -5.01
N CYS A 89 -4.27 19.94 -4.87
CA CYS A 89 -3.30 21.00 -4.61
C CYS A 89 -3.14 21.35 -3.11
N PHE A 90 -3.93 20.75 -2.20
CA PHE A 90 -3.84 21.07 -0.78
C PHE A 90 -2.61 20.39 -0.14
N PRO A 91 -1.76 21.13 0.60
CA PRO A 91 -0.54 20.55 1.18
C PRO A 91 -0.77 19.41 2.19
N SER A 92 -1.92 19.42 2.89
CA SER A 92 -2.28 18.39 3.86
C SER A 92 -2.95 17.17 3.24
N VAL A 93 -3.28 17.23 1.95
CA VAL A 93 -3.94 16.14 1.22
C VAL A 93 -2.86 15.20 0.68
N LEU A 94 -2.94 13.94 1.12
CA LEU A 94 -2.05 12.87 0.70
C LEU A 94 -2.57 12.13 -0.53
N ASP A 95 -3.90 11.98 -0.62
CA ASP A 95 -4.54 11.28 -1.70
C ASP A 95 -5.98 11.78 -1.89
N VAL A 96 -6.41 11.85 -3.15
CA VAL A 96 -7.80 12.16 -3.52
C VAL A 96 -8.21 11.17 -4.58
N VAL A 97 -9.38 10.56 -4.40
CA VAL A 97 -9.95 9.66 -5.41
C VAL A 97 -11.38 10.08 -5.68
N HIS A 98 -11.70 10.24 -6.97
CA HIS A 98 -13.06 10.40 -7.46
C HIS A 98 -13.69 9.01 -7.62
N THR A 99 -14.85 8.83 -7.02
CA THR A 99 -15.59 7.57 -7.00
C THR A 99 -17.04 7.76 -7.45
N PHE A 100 -17.75 6.65 -7.57
CA PHE A 100 -19.17 6.61 -7.91
C PHE A 100 -19.89 5.72 -6.90
N GLY A 101 -21.01 6.20 -6.36
CA GLY A 101 -21.81 5.50 -5.35
C GLY A 101 -22.44 6.48 -4.37
N ASP A 102 -22.65 6.04 -3.13
CA ASP A 102 -23.23 6.86 -2.04
C ASP A 102 -22.31 8.03 -1.62
N TRP A 103 -21.04 7.98 -2.02
CA TRP A 103 -20.08 9.05 -1.89
C TRP A 103 -19.29 9.22 -3.20
N THR A 104 -18.95 10.46 -3.54
CA THR A 104 -18.23 10.79 -4.79
C THR A 104 -16.73 11.03 -4.58
N THR A 105 -16.30 11.30 -3.36
CA THR A 105 -14.91 11.69 -3.07
C THR A 105 -14.36 10.95 -1.86
N LEU A 106 -13.22 10.27 -2.03
CA LEU A 106 -12.37 9.77 -0.96
C LEU A 106 -11.22 10.73 -0.81
N LEU A 107 -10.98 11.18 0.41
CA LEU A 107 -9.90 12.06 0.75
C LEU A 107 -9.06 11.44 1.86
N ILE A 108 -7.74 11.44 1.68
CA ILE A 108 -6.80 11.08 2.74
C ILE A 108 -5.93 12.30 3.05
N THR A 109 -5.87 12.70 4.30
CA THR A 109 -5.05 13.84 4.76
C THR A 109 -4.10 13.43 5.88
N ASN A 110 -3.02 14.20 6.08
CA ASN A 110 -2.10 14.01 7.22
C ASN A 110 -2.47 14.86 8.46
N GLN A 111 -3.55 15.63 8.37
CA GLN A 111 -4.08 16.49 9.43
C GLN A 111 -5.61 16.58 9.31
N PRO A 112 -6.35 16.81 10.41
CA PRO A 112 -7.78 17.02 10.33
C PRO A 112 -8.11 18.19 9.40
N LEU A 113 -9.06 17.97 8.48
CA LEU A 113 -9.56 18.97 7.57
C LEU A 113 -11.02 19.31 7.91
N ASP A 114 -11.32 20.60 7.92
CA ASP A 114 -12.70 21.09 8.05
C ASP A 114 -13.40 21.01 6.69
N ILE A 115 -13.87 19.82 6.35
CA ILE A 115 -14.43 19.52 5.02
C ILE A 115 -15.68 20.32 4.70
N GLU A 116 -16.49 20.64 5.72
CA GLU A 116 -17.74 21.37 5.54
C GLU A 116 -17.54 22.78 4.98
N ARG A 117 -16.33 23.35 5.16
CA ARG A 117 -15.97 24.66 4.62
C ARG A 117 -15.46 24.64 3.19
N ILE A 118 -15.27 23.46 2.59
CA ILE A 118 -14.79 23.33 1.22
C ILE A 118 -15.92 23.69 0.27
N TYR A 119 -15.62 24.51 -0.74
CA TYR A 119 -16.61 24.92 -1.74
C TYR A 119 -17.28 23.72 -2.40
N GLY A 120 -18.62 23.77 -2.47
CA GLY A 120 -19.41 22.71 -3.07
C GLY A 120 -19.64 21.49 -2.18
N PHE A 121 -19.23 21.51 -0.90
CA PHE A 121 -19.57 20.45 0.05
C PHE A 121 -21.09 20.23 0.12
N GLN A 122 -21.51 18.97 0.14
CA GLN A 122 -22.91 18.58 0.24
C GLN A 122 -23.19 17.72 1.48
N ASP A 123 -22.41 16.66 1.66
CA ASP A 123 -22.61 15.69 2.74
C ASP A 123 -21.31 14.95 3.09
N LEU A 124 -21.23 14.48 4.33
CA LEU A 124 -20.11 13.73 4.88
C LEU A 124 -20.59 12.37 5.40
N ILE A 125 -20.17 11.31 4.70
CA ILE A 125 -20.56 9.93 5.02
C ILE A 125 -19.66 9.35 6.13
N LEU A 126 -18.38 9.67 6.08
CA LEU A 126 -17.39 9.17 7.05
C LEU A 126 -16.28 10.19 7.26
N SER A 127 -15.85 10.34 8.51
CA SER A 127 -14.64 11.07 8.88
C SER A 127 -13.96 10.34 10.03
N GLU A 128 -12.87 9.64 9.74
CA GLU A 128 -12.21 8.77 10.71
C GLU A 128 -10.69 8.88 10.65
N CYS A 129 -10.04 8.53 11.77
CA CYS A 129 -8.59 8.31 11.76
C CYS A 129 -8.27 7.03 11.00
N LYS A 130 -7.36 7.10 10.05
CA LYS A 130 -6.81 5.93 9.37
C LYS A 130 -5.92 5.17 10.35
N TYR A 131 -6.16 3.88 10.46
CA TYR A 131 -5.32 2.97 11.23
C TYR A 131 -4.40 2.16 10.30
N SER A 132 -3.84 1.07 10.81
CA SER A 132 -3.00 0.15 10.06
C SER A 132 -3.71 -0.41 8.83
N ILE A 133 -3.03 -0.35 7.69
CA ILE A 133 -3.44 -1.01 6.45
C ILE A 133 -2.93 -2.44 6.48
N ILE A 134 -3.77 -3.38 6.05
CA ILE A 134 -3.34 -4.76 5.81
C ILE A 134 -3.51 -5.11 4.34
N THR A 135 -2.55 -5.89 3.82
CA THR A 135 -2.74 -6.61 2.57
C THR A 135 -3.02 -8.06 2.93
N PRO A 136 -4.25 -8.57 2.75
CA PRO A 136 -4.54 -9.96 3.02
C PRO A 136 -3.79 -10.87 2.03
N LYS A 137 -3.40 -12.07 2.49
CA LYS A 137 -2.80 -13.08 1.62
C LYS A 137 -3.80 -13.49 0.54
N THR A 138 -3.36 -13.48 -0.72
CA THR A 138 -4.14 -13.94 -1.85
C THR A 138 -4.02 -15.45 -1.99
N GLU A 139 -5.17 -16.13 -1.99
CA GLU A 139 -5.26 -17.57 -2.18
C GLU A 139 -5.29 -17.93 -3.67
N PHE A 140 -4.72 -19.08 -4.04
CA PHE A 140 -4.77 -19.59 -5.40
C PHE A 140 -6.07 -20.39 -5.63
N ILE A 141 -7.19 -19.67 -5.73
CA ILE A 141 -8.53 -20.24 -5.90
C ILE A 141 -9.20 -19.74 -7.19
N SER A 142 -10.22 -20.47 -7.64
CA SER A 142 -11.02 -20.04 -8.79
C SER A 142 -11.86 -18.81 -8.48
N TRP A 143 -12.20 -18.05 -9.52
CA TRP A 143 -13.09 -16.88 -9.40
C TRP A 143 -14.42 -17.21 -8.71
N LYS A 144 -15.04 -18.36 -9.04
CA LYS A 144 -16.30 -18.80 -8.42
C LYS A 144 -16.13 -19.03 -6.91
N ALA A 145 -15.02 -19.64 -6.50
CA ALA A 145 -14.74 -19.86 -5.08
C ALA A 145 -14.46 -18.55 -4.33
N ALA A 146 -13.73 -17.62 -4.95
CA ALA A 146 -13.47 -16.29 -4.39
C ALA A 146 -14.76 -15.49 -4.18
N LEU A 147 -15.66 -15.47 -5.18
CA LEU A 147 -16.96 -14.81 -5.08
C LEU A 147 -17.85 -15.44 -4.00
N ALA A 148 -17.88 -16.76 -3.89
CA ALA A 148 -18.61 -17.45 -2.84
C ALA A 148 -18.08 -17.04 -1.45
N LYS A 149 -16.76 -17.04 -1.27
CA LYS A 149 -16.12 -16.61 -0.01
C LYS A 149 -16.43 -15.14 0.32
N ALA A 150 -16.33 -14.24 -0.65
CA ALA A 150 -16.68 -12.83 -0.46
C ALA A 150 -18.16 -12.66 -0.07
N SER A 151 -19.05 -13.41 -0.72
CA SER A 151 -20.49 -13.37 -0.40
C SER A 151 -20.77 -13.86 1.02
N GLU A 152 -20.07 -14.89 1.51
CA GLU A 152 -20.21 -15.33 2.91
C GLU A 152 -19.73 -14.27 3.90
N ILE A 153 -18.61 -13.60 3.62
CA ILE A 153 -18.10 -12.51 4.49
C ILE A 153 -19.11 -11.35 4.57
N LEU A 154 -19.77 -11.02 3.45
CA LEU A 154 -20.75 -9.93 3.40
C LEU A 154 -22.06 -10.24 4.13
N LYS A 155 -22.37 -11.52 4.41
CA LYS A 155 -23.58 -11.89 5.17
C LYS A 155 -23.47 -11.58 6.66
N ASP A 156 -22.26 -11.54 7.20
CA ASP A 156 -22.01 -11.19 8.61
C ASP A 156 -20.96 -10.07 8.71
N PRO A 157 -21.37 -8.80 8.48
CA PRO A 157 -20.48 -7.66 8.60
C PRO A 157 -20.07 -7.38 10.06
N GLY A 158 -20.60 -8.13 11.03
CA GLY A 158 -20.43 -7.88 12.46
C GLY A 158 -19.15 -8.43 13.07
N VAL A 159 -18.37 -9.26 12.36
CA VAL A 159 -17.11 -9.79 12.88
C VAL A 159 -16.13 -8.63 13.07
N PRO A 160 -15.79 -8.25 14.32
CA PRO A 160 -14.84 -7.18 14.56
C PRO A 160 -13.52 -7.55 13.91
N SER A 161 -12.94 -6.61 13.17
CA SER A 161 -11.63 -6.82 12.58
C SER A 161 -10.66 -7.21 13.71
N PRO A 162 -9.90 -8.32 13.58
CA PRO A 162 -8.90 -8.71 14.56
C PRO A 162 -7.72 -7.72 14.60
N LEU A 163 -7.73 -6.70 13.73
CA LEU A 163 -6.72 -5.67 13.66
C LEU A 163 -6.80 -4.77 14.89
N LYS A 164 -5.75 -4.87 15.69
CA LYS A 164 -5.54 -3.95 16.79
C LYS A 164 -5.33 -2.54 16.23
N ARG A 165 -6.09 -1.59 16.76
CA ARG A 165 -5.93 -0.14 16.51
C ARG A 165 -4.77 0.46 17.32
N GLU A 166 -3.73 -0.34 17.58
CA GLU A 166 -2.57 0.08 18.34
C GLU A 166 -1.76 1.09 17.51
N LEU A 167 -1.35 2.17 18.17
CA LEU A 167 -0.44 3.14 17.58
C LEU A 167 0.98 2.58 17.63
N ALA A 168 1.76 2.81 16.57
CA ALA A 168 3.19 2.60 16.62
C ALA A 168 3.84 3.62 17.59
N PRO A 169 5.07 3.34 18.08
CA PRO A 169 5.83 4.28 18.90
C PRO A 169 5.95 5.66 18.25
N GLN A 170 6.23 6.67 19.07
CA GLN A 170 6.47 8.03 18.59
C GLN A 170 7.55 8.02 17.49
N LEU A 171 7.25 8.70 16.39
CA LEU A 171 8.17 8.84 15.28
C LEU A 171 9.08 10.05 15.52
N ASP A 172 10.40 9.82 15.56
CA ASP A 172 11.44 10.82 15.79
C ASP A 172 12.36 11.04 14.57
N TRP A 173 11.87 10.65 13.39
CA TRP A 173 12.61 10.79 12.14
C TRP A 173 13.00 12.25 11.86
N GLY A 174 14.31 12.46 11.66
CA GLY A 174 14.87 13.70 11.16
C GLY A 174 14.64 13.88 9.66
N GLU A 175 15.12 15.02 9.14
CA GLU A 175 14.95 15.41 7.74
C GLU A 175 15.47 14.34 6.76
N ASP A 176 16.61 13.73 7.04
CA ASP A 176 17.21 12.72 6.16
C ASP A 176 16.40 11.41 6.14
N GLN A 177 15.85 10.98 7.28
CA GLN A 177 14.95 9.82 7.32
C GLN A 177 13.67 10.08 6.52
N TRP A 178 13.10 11.29 6.61
CA TRP A 178 11.96 11.69 5.78
C TRP A 178 12.30 11.72 4.29
N LYS A 179 13.49 12.19 3.91
CA LYS A 179 13.99 12.09 2.53
C LYS A 179 14.06 10.64 2.09
N ILE A 180 14.66 9.76 2.89
CA ILE A 180 14.75 8.33 2.60
C ILE A 180 13.35 7.75 2.39
N TYR A 181 12.41 7.98 3.32
CA TYR A 181 11.03 7.52 3.19
C TYR A 181 10.41 8.01 1.88
N SER A 182 10.52 9.30 1.55
CA SER A 182 9.93 9.84 0.30
C SER A 182 10.50 9.21 -0.98
N ILE A 183 11.75 8.74 -0.94
CA ILE A 183 12.45 8.12 -2.08
C ILE A 183 12.01 6.67 -2.31
N PHE A 184 11.75 5.95 -1.22
CA PHE A 184 11.51 4.50 -1.24
C PHE A 184 10.08 4.07 -0.91
N ASN A 185 9.22 4.98 -0.43
CA ASN A 185 7.85 4.66 -0.01
C ASN A 185 7.01 3.95 -1.08
N LEU A 186 7.23 4.22 -2.37
CA LEU A 186 6.49 3.57 -3.45
C LEU A 186 7.20 2.32 -3.98
N ASN A 187 8.50 2.16 -3.74
CA ASN A 187 9.27 1.01 -4.23
C ASN A 187 10.60 0.85 -3.49
N MET A 188 10.64 -0.11 -2.57
CA MET A 188 11.82 -0.48 -1.78
C MET A 188 12.88 -1.28 -2.55
N ARG A 189 12.59 -1.75 -3.78
CA ARG A 189 13.53 -2.54 -4.60
C ARG A 189 14.47 -1.69 -5.44
N ARG A 190 14.36 -0.36 -5.38
CA ARG A 190 15.23 0.54 -6.15
C ARG A 190 16.68 0.45 -5.68
N THR A 191 17.63 0.69 -6.59
CA THR A 191 19.06 0.69 -6.27
C THR A 191 19.39 1.80 -5.29
N VAL A 192 19.78 1.43 -4.07
CA VAL A 192 19.94 2.34 -2.93
C VAL A 192 21.02 3.39 -3.16
N THR A 193 22.21 2.99 -3.57
CA THR A 193 23.40 3.84 -3.63
C THR A 193 23.19 5.12 -4.45
N ASN A 194 22.65 4.98 -5.66
CA ASN A 194 22.45 6.12 -6.57
C ASN A 194 21.38 7.09 -6.05
N LEU A 195 20.39 6.59 -5.31
CA LEU A 195 19.31 7.43 -4.79
C LEU A 195 19.77 8.22 -3.55
N LEU A 196 20.51 7.58 -2.65
CA LEU A 196 21.07 8.24 -1.47
C LEU A 196 22.07 9.34 -1.86
N GLN A 197 22.94 9.08 -2.84
CA GLN A 197 23.88 10.08 -3.35
C GLN A 197 23.16 11.32 -3.90
N LYS A 198 22.10 11.14 -4.69
CA LYS A 198 21.29 12.25 -5.22
C LYS A 198 20.58 13.05 -4.13
N ALA A 199 20.18 12.39 -3.06
CA ALA A 199 19.52 13.01 -1.92
C ALA A 199 20.50 13.60 -0.89
N LEU A 200 21.81 13.42 -1.09
CA LEU A 200 22.87 13.80 -0.16
C LEU A 200 22.72 13.15 1.23
N VAL A 201 22.16 11.94 1.28
CA VAL A 201 21.97 11.17 2.53
C VAL A 201 23.05 10.10 2.67
N ARG A 202 23.60 9.95 3.87
CA ARG A 202 24.62 8.94 4.18
C ARG A 202 24.02 7.53 4.25
N TYR A 203 24.81 6.53 3.87
CA TYR A 203 24.36 5.12 3.88
C TYR A 203 24.06 4.63 5.30
N GLU A 204 24.81 5.09 6.30
CA GLU A 204 24.60 4.73 7.71
C GLU A 204 23.22 5.17 8.21
N THR A 205 22.73 6.33 7.76
CA THR A 205 21.38 6.81 8.08
C THR A 205 20.33 5.89 7.47
N TYR A 206 20.52 5.48 6.22
CA TYR A 206 19.64 4.51 5.55
C TYR A 206 19.64 3.15 6.24
N ALA A 207 20.81 2.64 6.64
CA ALA A 207 20.92 1.36 7.32
C ALA A 207 20.15 1.34 8.64
N LYS A 208 20.33 2.37 9.48
CA LYS A 208 19.56 2.53 10.73
C LYS A 208 18.07 2.68 10.49
N TRP A 209 17.69 3.57 9.56
CA TRP A 209 16.28 3.77 9.20
C TRP A 209 15.61 2.46 8.74
N LYS A 210 16.35 1.59 8.04
CA LYS A 210 15.83 0.30 7.59
C LYS A 210 15.61 -0.69 8.75
N GLU A 211 16.38 -0.59 9.82
CA GLU A 211 16.21 -1.41 11.03
C GLU A 211 14.92 -1.05 11.78
N ASP A 212 14.53 0.24 11.78
CA ASP A 212 13.33 0.73 12.46
C ASP A 212 12.06 0.68 11.60
N LEU A 213 12.17 0.14 10.38
CA LEU A 213 11.14 0.25 9.36
C LEU A 213 9.89 -0.56 9.70
N ASP A 214 10.05 -1.74 10.30
CA ASP A 214 8.92 -2.59 10.71
C ASP A 214 8.19 -2.03 11.94
N ILE A 215 8.86 -1.21 12.75
CA ILE A 215 8.26 -0.51 13.88
C ILE A 215 7.30 0.57 13.38
N HIS A 216 7.74 1.40 12.44
CA HIS A 216 7.01 2.61 12.03
C HIS A 216 6.24 2.47 10.71
N CYS A 217 6.54 1.45 9.90
CA CYS A 217 5.88 1.20 8.62
C CYS A 217 5.37 -0.24 8.52
N THR A 218 4.40 -0.43 7.65
CA THR A 218 4.05 -1.71 7.06
C THR A 218 4.69 -1.77 5.68
N VAL A 219 5.39 -2.87 5.39
CA VAL A 219 5.87 -3.18 4.04
C VAL A 219 4.83 -4.08 3.39
N HIS A 220 4.24 -3.60 2.30
CA HIS A 220 3.24 -4.32 1.53
C HIS A 220 3.87 -5.06 0.34
#